data_AF-M2VYC7-F1
#
_entry.id   AF-M2VYC7-F1
#
_cell.length_a   1.000
_cell.length_b   1.000
_cell.length_c   1.000
_cell.angle_alpha   90.00
_cell.angle_beta   90.00
_cell.angle_gamma   90.00
#
_symmetry.space_group_name_H-M   'P 1'
#
loop_
_entity.id
_entity.type
_entity.pdbx_description
1 polymer ?
#
loop_
_entity_poly.entity_id
_entity_poly.type
_entity_poly.pdbx_seq_one_letter_code
_entity_poly.pdbx_strand_id
1 'polypeptide(L)'
;MASQFSGITAIGYYLTTLLETLGLDVETAVYAEIPIGFWTAIIASIPSYLLDKVGRRPLLMYTFPPQIIAIIFSLTSFYIPLSKASQRAEDYFIGYLLYLAFNNIGISSIQWVEAGELYETEVRSIGAAWSAFWIFASAFVNTYTFSKQVDAVGVKGLYGMYTGFTVFFMIVLFFIFPETKGKTLEEVKEIMEGGLPFIIHKNIVDAWNNLKYLFTFGKRKVESSKLSQET
;
A
#
# COMPACT_ATOMS: atom_id res chain seq x y z
N MET A 1 4.05 6.84 8.04
CA MET A 1 2.77 6.83 8.80
C MET A 1 1.63 6.12 8.07
N ALA A 2 1.37 6.48 6.80
CA ALA A 2 0.24 5.92 6.05
C ALA A 2 0.25 4.38 5.96
N SER A 3 1.43 3.77 5.83
CA SER A 3 1.57 2.31 5.88
C SER A 3 1.09 1.73 7.22
N GLN A 4 1.47 2.34 8.35
CA GLN A 4 1.12 1.83 9.68
C GLN A 4 -0.38 1.89 9.97
N PHE A 5 -1.04 2.99 9.57
CA PHE A 5 -2.49 3.14 9.72
C PHE A 5 -3.30 2.34 8.71
N SER A 6 -2.67 1.82 7.65
CA SER A 6 -3.31 0.82 6.78
C SER A 6 -3.49 -0.54 7.47
N GLY A 7 -2.88 -0.74 8.65
CA GLY A 7 -3.05 -1.93 9.47
C GLY A 7 -1.96 -3.00 9.32
N ILE A 8 -1.03 -2.86 8.36
CA ILE A 8 -0.08 -3.93 8.00
C ILE A 8 0.69 -4.50 9.19
N THR A 9 1.25 -3.62 10.02
CA THR A 9 2.04 -4.05 11.19
C THR A 9 1.16 -4.61 12.29
N ALA A 10 0.02 -3.98 12.58
CA ALA A 10 -0.85 -4.43 13.66
C ALA A 10 -1.51 -5.77 13.32
N ILE A 11 -1.99 -5.96 12.09
CA ILE A 11 -2.51 -7.24 11.61
C ILE A 11 -1.40 -8.31 11.69
N GLY A 12 -0.18 -8.00 11.25
CA GLY A 12 0.95 -8.92 11.33
C GLY A 12 1.24 -9.40 12.76
N TYR A 13 1.22 -8.51 13.75
CA TYR A 13 1.45 -8.89 15.16
C TYR A 13 0.34 -9.76 15.75
N TYR A 14 -0.90 -9.59 15.31
CA TYR A 14 -2.06 -10.34 15.82
C TYR A 14 -2.53 -11.42 14.84
N LEU A 15 -1.71 -11.77 13.84
CA LEU A 15 -2.12 -12.65 12.75
C LEU A 15 -2.50 -14.04 13.25
N THR A 16 -1.68 -14.65 14.09
CA THR A 16 -1.96 -15.97 14.68
C THR A 16 -3.28 -15.97 15.44
N THR A 17 -3.52 -14.95 16.28
CA THR A 17 -4.79 -14.77 16.99
C THR A 17 -5.96 -14.59 16.02
N LEU A 18 -5.80 -13.84 14.94
CA LEU A 18 -6.84 -13.67 13.93
C LEU A 18 -7.15 -14.99 13.22
N LEU A 19 -6.14 -15.78 12.86
CA LEU A 19 -6.30 -17.11 12.28
C LEU A 19 -7.05 -18.05 13.23
N GLU A 20 -6.74 -18.05 14.53
CA GLU A 20 -7.50 -18.81 15.52
C GLU A 20 -8.99 -18.41 15.54
N THR A 21 -9.31 -17.10 15.45
CA THR A 21 -10.70 -16.64 15.38
C THR A 21 -11.45 -17.06 14.10
N LEU A 22 -10.71 -17.47 13.05
CA LEU A 22 -11.28 -18.03 11.83
C LEU A 22 -11.58 -19.54 11.94
N GLY A 23 -11.16 -20.17 13.05
CA GLY A 23 -11.37 -21.58 13.35
C GLY A 23 -10.17 -22.48 13.05
N LEU A 24 -8.98 -21.92 12.83
CA LEU A 24 -7.75 -22.73 12.78
C LEU A 24 -7.31 -23.12 14.20
N ASP A 25 -6.64 -24.26 14.29
CA ASP A 25 -5.88 -24.63 15.48
C ASP A 25 -4.63 -23.71 15.63
N VAL A 26 -4.17 -23.55 16.87
CA VAL A 26 -2.99 -22.76 17.26
C VAL A 26 -1.73 -23.22 16.53
N GLU A 27 -1.50 -24.54 16.45
CA GLU A 27 -0.30 -25.09 15.81
C GLU A 27 -0.29 -24.75 14.32
N THR A 28 -1.42 -24.95 13.65
CA THR A 28 -1.61 -24.58 12.23
C THR A 28 -1.47 -23.07 12.00
N ALA A 29 -2.02 -22.23 12.88
CA ALA A 29 -1.92 -20.78 12.80
C ALA A 29 -0.47 -20.29 12.94
N VAL A 30 0.33 -20.93 13.80
CA VAL A 30 1.77 -20.63 13.95
C VAL A 30 2.55 -21.07 12.70
N TYR A 31 2.28 -22.26 12.16
CA TYR A 31 2.97 -22.70 10.94
C TYR A 31 2.65 -21.85 9.71
N ALA A 32 1.49 -21.18 9.68
CA ALA A 32 1.11 -20.27 8.60
C ALA A 32 2.05 -19.04 8.50
N GLU A 33 2.79 -18.69 9.55
CA GLU A 33 3.79 -17.60 9.52
C GLU A 33 5.00 -17.94 8.62
N ILE A 34 5.36 -19.22 8.50
CA ILE A 34 6.51 -19.66 7.68
C ILE A 34 6.35 -19.26 6.20
N PRO A 35 5.26 -19.66 5.50
CA PRO A 35 5.05 -19.24 4.12
C PRO A 35 4.85 -17.73 3.98
N ILE A 36 4.30 -17.04 4.98
CA ILE A 36 4.17 -15.58 4.97
C ILE A 36 5.53 -14.90 5.03
N GLY A 37 6.45 -15.38 5.88
CA GLY A 37 7.81 -14.88 5.95
C GLY A 37 8.55 -15.06 4.63
N PHE A 38 8.43 -16.24 4.01
CA PHE A 38 9.00 -16.50 2.69
C PHE A 38 8.42 -15.60 1.60
N TRP A 39 7.09 -15.44 1.58
CA TRP A 39 6.40 -14.54 0.66
C TRP A 39 6.87 -13.09 0.83
N THR A 40 6.96 -12.61 2.07
CA THR A 40 7.44 -11.25 2.39
C THR A 40 8.86 -11.04 1.88
N ALA A 41 9.76 -12.00 2.06
CA ALA A 41 11.14 -11.92 1.59
C ALA A 41 11.23 -11.80 0.06
N ILE A 42 10.43 -12.57 -0.68
CA ILE A 42 10.36 -12.48 -2.15
C ILE A 42 9.85 -11.11 -2.57
N ILE A 43 8.70 -10.69 -2.02
CA ILE A 43 8.07 -9.44 -2.43
C ILE A 43 8.94 -8.24 -2.09
N ALA A 44 9.64 -8.23 -0.96
CA ALA A 44 10.52 -7.13 -0.54
C ALA A 44 11.65 -6.84 -1.55
N SER A 45 11.98 -7.78 -2.43
CA SER A 45 13.01 -7.61 -3.46
C SER A 45 12.51 -6.92 -4.74
N ILE A 46 11.20 -6.94 -4.99
CA ILE A 46 10.58 -6.41 -6.22
C ILE A 46 10.68 -4.87 -6.31
N PRO A 47 10.48 -4.09 -5.23
CA PRO A 47 10.46 -2.62 -5.28
C PRO A 47 11.76 -2.01 -5.77
N SER A 48 12.91 -2.57 -5.39
CA SER A 48 14.21 -2.07 -5.83
C SER A 48 14.32 -1.96 -7.35
N TYR A 49 13.70 -2.90 -8.07
CA TYR A 49 13.66 -2.86 -9.54
C TYR A 49 12.54 -1.96 -10.09
N LEU A 50 11.35 -2.01 -9.47
CA LEU A 50 10.18 -1.27 -9.96
C LEU A 50 10.29 0.23 -9.73
N LEU A 51 10.89 0.67 -8.62
CA LEU A 51 11.03 2.08 -8.28
C LEU A 51 11.87 2.82 -9.32
N ASP A 52 12.93 2.20 -9.82
CA ASP A 52 13.78 2.78 -10.86
C ASP A 52 13.13 2.78 -12.24
N LYS A 53 12.31 1.76 -12.54
CA LYS A 53 11.62 1.68 -13.84
C LYS A 53 10.35 2.51 -13.93
N VAL A 54 9.49 2.44 -12.92
CA VAL A 54 8.14 3.04 -12.94
C VAL A 54 8.17 4.45 -12.35
N GLY A 55 8.95 4.66 -11.28
CA GLY A 55 8.93 5.87 -10.48
C GLY A 55 8.14 5.70 -9.19
N ARG A 56 8.31 6.64 -8.27
CA ARG A 56 7.82 6.49 -6.90
C ARG A 56 6.32 6.74 -6.87
N ARG A 57 5.85 7.83 -7.49
CA ARG A 57 4.44 8.23 -7.44
C ARG A 57 3.51 7.29 -8.24
N PRO A 58 3.76 6.92 -9.51
CA PRO A 58 2.92 5.98 -10.23
C PRO A 58 2.90 4.61 -9.57
N LEU A 59 4.04 4.11 -9.04
CA LEU A 59 4.06 2.84 -8.34
C LEU A 59 3.16 2.86 -7.10
N LEU A 60 3.21 3.94 -6.31
CA LEU A 60 2.30 4.14 -5.18
C LEU A 60 0.83 4.12 -5.63
N MET A 61 0.49 4.85 -6.70
CA MET A 61 -0.89 4.93 -7.20
C MET A 61 -1.39 3.62 -7.81
N TYR A 62 -0.52 2.82 -8.42
CA TYR A 62 -0.88 1.51 -8.99
C TYR A 62 -1.05 0.42 -7.93
N THR A 63 -0.38 0.55 -6.78
CA THR A 63 -0.42 -0.44 -5.70
C THR A 63 -1.58 -0.22 -4.73
N PHE A 64 -2.08 1.00 -4.58
CA PHE A 64 -3.20 1.30 -3.69
C PHE A 64 -4.50 0.55 -4.04
N PRO A 65 -5.03 0.58 -5.28
CA PRO A 65 -6.27 -0.12 -5.62
C PRO A 65 -6.24 -1.63 -5.34
N PRO A 66 -5.23 -2.41 -5.79
CA PRO A 66 -5.18 -3.83 -5.49
C PRO A 66 -4.94 -4.11 -3.99
N GLN A 67 -4.23 -3.24 -3.27
CA GLN A 67 -4.12 -3.34 -1.80
C GLN A 67 -5.49 -3.17 -1.12
N ILE A 68 -6.31 -2.21 -1.56
CA ILE A 68 -7.67 -1.97 -1.04
C ILE A 68 -8.58 -3.17 -1.34
N ILE A 69 -8.51 -3.71 -2.56
CA ILE A 69 -9.28 -4.89 -2.94
C ILE A 69 -8.87 -6.09 -2.09
N ALA A 70 -7.57 -6.29 -1.85
CA ALA A 70 -7.06 -7.40 -1.08
C ALA A 70 -7.50 -7.35 0.41
N ILE A 71 -7.45 -6.18 1.06
CA ILE A 71 -7.93 -6.05 2.45
C ILE A 71 -9.44 -6.22 2.55
N ILE A 72 -10.21 -5.77 1.54
CA ILE A 72 -11.66 -6.02 1.46
C ILE A 72 -11.91 -7.52 1.26
N PHE A 73 -11.12 -8.20 0.44
CA PHE A 73 -11.23 -9.64 0.24
C PHE A 73 -10.97 -10.40 1.55
N SER A 74 -9.92 -10.05 2.30
CA SER A 74 -9.70 -10.58 3.65
C SER A 74 -10.87 -10.29 4.59
N LEU A 75 -11.50 -9.10 4.51
CA LEU A 75 -12.70 -8.79 5.30
C LEU A 75 -13.89 -9.70 4.95
N THR A 76 -14.08 -10.06 3.67
CA THR A 76 -15.20 -10.91 3.24
C THR A 76 -15.14 -12.31 3.87
N SER A 77 -13.95 -12.83 4.17
CA SER A 77 -13.77 -14.11 4.85
C SER A 77 -14.49 -14.18 6.20
N PHE A 78 -14.56 -13.07 6.95
CA PHE A 78 -15.22 -13.01 8.25
C PHE A 78 -16.76 -13.12 8.16
N TYR A 79 -17.34 -13.01 6.97
CA TYR A 79 -18.76 -13.25 6.74
C TYR A 79 -19.09 -14.71 6.40
N ILE A 80 -18.08 -15.53 6.10
CA ILE A 80 -18.25 -16.97 5.89
C ILE A 80 -18.57 -17.64 7.24
N PRO A 81 -19.59 -18.49 7.34
CA PRO A 81 -19.95 -19.15 8.60
C PRO A 81 -18.83 -20.10 9.06
N LEU A 82 -18.68 -20.24 10.38
CA LEU A 82 -17.66 -21.11 11.00
C LEU A 82 -17.81 -22.60 10.64
N SER A 83 -18.98 -23.02 10.14
CA SER A 83 -19.16 -24.37 9.59
C SER A 83 -18.26 -24.66 8.39
N LYS A 84 -17.71 -23.63 7.75
CA LYS A 84 -16.73 -23.71 6.66
C LYS A 84 -15.39 -23.09 7.06
N ALA A 85 -14.88 -23.45 8.24
CA ALA A 85 -13.65 -22.89 8.81
C ALA A 85 -12.44 -22.98 7.85
N SER A 86 -12.24 -24.11 7.15
CA SER A 86 -11.12 -24.26 6.19
C SER A 86 -11.20 -23.24 5.06
N GLN A 87 -12.36 -23.12 4.39
CA GLN A 87 -12.56 -22.16 3.32
C GLN A 87 -12.36 -20.72 3.82
N ARG A 88 -12.89 -20.41 5.00
CA ARG A 88 -12.76 -19.10 5.63
C ARG A 88 -11.30 -18.72 5.91
N ALA A 89 -10.53 -19.66 6.45
CA ALA A 89 -9.10 -19.53 6.70
C ALA A 89 -8.30 -19.30 5.42
N GLU A 90 -8.55 -20.11 4.40
CA GLU A 90 -7.87 -20.07 3.10
C GLU A 90 -8.12 -18.73 2.38
N ASP A 91 -9.39 -18.30 2.29
CA ASP A 91 -9.77 -17.04 1.66
C ASP A 91 -9.13 -15.85 2.37
N TYR A 92 -9.14 -15.86 3.72
CA TYR A 92 -8.47 -14.83 4.52
C TYR A 92 -6.96 -14.79 4.22
N PHE A 93 -6.31 -15.94 4.22
CA PHE A 93 -4.87 -16.09 4.02
C PHE A 93 -4.45 -15.60 2.64
N ILE A 94 -5.17 -15.97 1.58
CA ILE A 94 -4.93 -15.48 0.22
C ILE A 94 -5.08 -13.96 0.15
N GLY A 95 -6.14 -13.41 0.74
CA GLY A 95 -6.34 -11.96 0.82
C GLY A 95 -5.21 -11.25 1.55
N TYR A 96 -4.76 -11.83 2.67
CA TYR A 96 -3.69 -11.26 3.47
C TYR A 96 -2.35 -11.26 2.73
N LEU A 97 -2.02 -12.34 2.02
CA LEU A 97 -0.81 -12.41 1.18
C LEU A 97 -0.82 -11.36 0.06
N LEU A 98 -1.95 -11.17 -0.61
CA LEU A 98 -2.10 -10.15 -1.65
C LEU A 98 -1.99 -8.74 -1.05
N TYR A 99 -2.65 -8.50 0.07
CA TYR A 99 -2.60 -7.24 0.79
C TYR A 99 -1.16 -6.90 1.20
N LEU A 100 -0.46 -7.87 1.79
CA LEU A 100 0.95 -7.75 2.18
C LEU A 100 1.82 -7.50 0.94
N ALA A 101 1.55 -8.16 -0.18
CA ALA A 101 2.33 -8.00 -1.39
C ALA A 101 2.26 -6.56 -1.94
N PHE A 102 1.05 -6.05 -2.17
CA PHE A 102 0.87 -4.71 -2.71
C PHE A 102 1.31 -3.62 -1.74
N ASN A 103 1.12 -3.83 -0.43
CA ASN A 103 1.60 -2.91 0.59
C ASN A 103 3.14 -2.81 0.60
N ASN A 104 3.84 -3.96 0.55
CA ASN A 104 5.30 -4.00 0.45
C ASN A 104 5.79 -3.37 -0.85
N ILE A 105 5.13 -3.64 -1.97
CA ILE A 105 5.55 -3.08 -3.27
C ILE A 105 5.41 -1.56 -3.32
N GLY A 106 4.33 -1.04 -2.74
CA GLY A 106 4.00 0.37 -2.77
C GLY A 106 4.46 1.09 -1.50
N ILE A 107 3.49 1.37 -0.64
CA ILE A 107 3.61 2.34 0.45
C ILE A 107 4.71 2.00 1.45
N SER A 108 4.97 0.71 1.72
CA SER A 108 5.96 0.31 2.70
C SER A 108 7.40 0.45 2.21
N SER A 109 7.66 0.28 0.91
CA SER A 109 8.99 0.53 0.36
C SER A 109 9.23 2.01 0.13
N ILE A 110 8.22 2.73 -0.37
CA ILE A 110 8.34 4.14 -0.71
C ILE A 110 8.59 5.00 0.54
N GLN A 111 7.96 4.69 1.68
CA GLN A 111 8.19 5.45 2.93
C GLN A 111 9.65 5.44 3.43
N TRP A 112 10.44 4.45 3.06
CA TRP A 112 11.87 4.40 3.41
C TRP A 112 12.75 5.08 2.36
N VAL A 113 12.38 4.97 1.09
CA VAL A 113 13.10 5.59 -0.03
C VAL A 113 12.91 7.11 -0.04
N GLU A 114 11.70 7.59 0.23
CA GLU A 114 11.38 9.02 0.24
C GLU A 114 12.18 9.78 1.30
N ALA A 115 12.54 9.13 2.42
CA ALA A 115 13.39 9.72 3.45
C ALA A 115 14.82 10.00 2.96
N GLY A 116 15.27 9.38 1.87
CA GLY A 116 16.53 9.71 1.21
C GLY A 116 16.41 10.77 0.11
N GLU A 117 15.21 10.91 -0.48
CA GLU A 117 14.98 11.69 -1.70
C GLU A 117 14.31 13.05 -1.47
N LEU A 118 13.49 13.18 -0.41
CA LEU A 118 12.74 14.41 -0.12
C LEU A 118 13.52 15.45 0.68
N TYR A 119 14.55 15.01 1.43
CA TYR A 119 15.32 15.91 2.29
C TYR A 119 16.62 16.35 1.63
N GLU A 120 16.86 17.65 1.72
CA GLU A 120 18.13 18.26 1.36
C GLU A 120 19.29 17.65 2.15
N THR A 121 20.48 17.63 1.54
CA THR A 121 21.66 16.96 2.10
C THR A 121 22.00 17.44 3.52
N GLU A 122 21.83 18.73 3.81
CA GLU A 122 22.17 19.32 5.11
C GLU A 122 21.27 18.83 6.27
N VAL A 123 19.99 18.59 5.99
CA VAL A 123 18.99 18.19 7.00
C VAL A 123 18.53 16.74 6.87
N ARG A 124 19.09 15.98 5.91
CA ARG A 124 18.64 14.63 5.59
C ARG A 124 18.66 13.68 6.77
N SER A 125 19.71 13.71 7.59
CA SER A 125 19.82 12.83 8.75
C SER A 125 18.71 13.09 9.77
N ILE A 126 18.41 14.37 10.04
CA ILE A 126 17.35 14.78 10.96
C ILE A 126 15.96 14.48 10.37
N GLY A 127 15.75 14.78 9.08
CA GLY A 127 14.51 14.49 8.37
C GLY A 127 14.19 12.99 8.35
N ALA A 128 15.17 12.16 8.02
CA ALA A 128 15.04 10.70 8.05
C ALA A 128 14.75 10.18 9.47
N ALA A 129 15.41 10.73 10.50
CA ALA A 129 15.14 10.37 11.88
C ALA A 129 13.70 10.71 12.31
N TRP A 130 13.19 11.88 11.92
CA TRP A 130 11.79 12.27 12.18
C TRP A 130 10.79 11.40 11.42
N SER A 131 11.07 11.06 10.16
CA SER A 131 10.24 10.12 9.40
C SER A 131 10.19 8.75 10.05
N ALA A 132 11.34 8.21 10.47
CA ALA A 132 11.42 6.96 11.19
C ALA A 132 10.67 7.02 12.53
N PHE A 133 10.83 8.10 13.30
CA PHE A 133 10.08 8.33 14.54
C PHE A 133 8.58 8.24 14.29
N TRP A 134 8.06 8.94 13.29
CA TRP A 134 6.63 8.90 12.99
C TRP A 134 6.15 7.55 12.48
N ILE A 135 6.96 6.82 11.71
CA ILE A 135 6.68 5.43 11.33
C ILE A 135 6.55 4.56 12.59
N PHE A 136 7.56 4.54 13.47
CA PHE A 136 7.52 3.69 14.66
C PHE A 136 6.47 4.13 15.68
N ALA A 137 6.24 5.43 15.85
CA ALA A 137 5.21 5.95 16.74
C ALA A 137 3.81 5.54 16.28
N SER A 138 3.51 5.66 14.97
CA SER A 138 2.22 5.22 14.44
C SER A 138 2.08 3.69 14.44
N ALA A 139 3.18 2.95 14.25
CA ALA A 139 3.20 1.49 14.46
C ALA A 139 2.83 1.12 15.91
N PHE A 140 3.49 1.76 16.87
CA PHE A 140 3.28 1.52 18.29
C PHE A 140 1.84 1.82 18.69
N VAL A 141 1.33 3.01 18.35
CA VAL A 141 -0.05 3.40 18.68
C VAL A 141 -1.05 2.42 18.09
N ASN A 142 -0.88 2.04 16.82
CA ASN A 142 -1.84 1.14 16.17
C ASN A 142 -1.80 -0.28 16.77
N THR A 143 -0.61 -0.85 16.94
CA THR A 143 -0.45 -2.20 17.52
C THR A 143 -0.86 -2.25 18.99
N TYR A 144 -0.52 -1.23 19.79
CA TYR A 144 -0.88 -1.17 21.21
C TYR A 144 -2.40 -1.04 21.40
N THR A 145 -3.07 -0.27 20.54
CA THR A 145 -4.52 -0.08 20.65
C THR A 145 -5.34 -1.15 19.94
N PHE A 146 -4.71 -2.09 19.22
CA PHE A 146 -5.39 -3.10 18.39
C PHE A 146 -6.51 -3.83 19.14
N SER A 147 -6.23 -4.43 20.30
CA SER A 147 -7.27 -5.16 21.06
C SER A 147 -8.43 -4.26 21.46
N LYS A 148 -8.16 -3.03 21.89
CA LYS A 148 -9.22 -2.04 22.21
C LYS A 148 -10.02 -1.63 20.98
N GLN A 149 -9.39 -1.54 19.81
CA GLN A 149 -10.09 -1.29 18.55
C GLN A 149 -11.00 -2.47 18.21
N VAL A 150 -10.52 -3.71 18.35
CA VAL A 150 -11.33 -4.93 18.17
C VAL A 150 -12.53 -4.96 19.13
N ASP A 151 -12.34 -4.63 20.41
CA ASP A 151 -13.43 -4.59 21.37
C ASP A 151 -14.48 -3.53 21.03
N ALA A 152 -14.04 -2.39 20.49
CA ALA A 152 -14.92 -1.26 20.16
C ALA A 152 -15.73 -1.45 18.87
N VAL A 153 -15.10 -1.97 17.80
CA VAL A 153 -15.72 -2.04 16.46
C VAL A 153 -15.84 -3.47 15.91
N GLY A 154 -15.34 -4.46 16.63
CA GLY A 154 -15.22 -5.84 16.17
C GLY A 154 -14.13 -5.99 15.10
N VAL A 155 -13.73 -7.24 14.83
CA VAL A 155 -12.73 -7.55 13.78
C VAL A 155 -13.21 -7.06 12.41
N LYS A 156 -14.50 -7.20 12.09
CA LYS A 156 -15.06 -6.71 10.82
C LYS A 156 -14.98 -5.19 10.69
N GLY A 157 -15.33 -4.47 11.76
CA GLY A 157 -15.25 -3.00 11.78
C GLY A 157 -13.81 -2.52 11.69
N LEU A 158 -12.87 -3.23 12.32
CA LEU A 158 -11.44 -2.93 12.26
C LEU A 158 -10.89 -2.98 10.83
N TYR A 159 -11.19 -4.04 10.07
CA TYR A 159 -10.75 -4.14 8.66
C TYR A 159 -11.44 -3.08 7.79
N GLY A 160 -12.70 -2.75 8.07
CA GLY A 160 -13.39 -1.62 7.43
C GLY A 160 -12.69 -0.28 7.71
N MET A 161 -12.26 -0.06 8.96
CA MET A 161 -11.52 1.14 9.36
C MET A 161 -10.16 1.23 8.66
N TYR A 162 -9.38 0.14 8.61
CA TYR A 162 -8.11 0.10 7.89
C TYR A 162 -8.27 0.32 6.38
N THR A 163 -9.35 -0.22 5.79
CA THR A 163 -9.72 0.06 4.40
C THR A 163 -9.99 1.55 4.20
N GLY A 164 -10.79 2.15 5.10
CA GLY A 164 -11.10 3.59 5.08
C GLY A 164 -9.85 4.46 5.20
N PHE A 165 -8.94 4.16 6.13
CA PHE A 165 -7.66 4.86 6.23
C PHE A 165 -6.80 4.69 4.99
N THR A 166 -6.75 3.49 4.41
CA THR A 166 -5.99 3.24 3.17
C THR A 166 -6.52 4.09 2.01
N VAL A 167 -7.85 4.18 1.85
CA VAL A 167 -8.49 5.04 0.84
C VAL A 167 -8.20 6.51 1.13
N PHE A 168 -8.30 6.95 2.38
CA PHE A 168 -7.99 8.32 2.78
C PHE A 168 -6.54 8.68 2.42
N PHE A 169 -5.57 7.82 2.78
CA PHE A 169 -4.17 8.06 2.44
C PHE A 169 -3.89 7.98 0.94
N MET A 170 -4.59 7.11 0.19
CA MET A 170 -4.51 7.09 -1.26
C MET A 170 -4.89 8.47 -1.84
N ILE A 171 -6.00 9.06 -1.37
CA ILE A 171 -6.46 10.37 -1.84
C ILE A 171 -5.48 11.46 -1.44
N VAL A 172 -5.06 11.50 -0.17
CA VAL A 172 -4.12 12.51 0.32
C VAL A 172 -2.80 12.45 -0.44
N LEU A 173 -2.19 11.27 -0.55
CA LEU A 173 -0.91 11.09 -1.23
C LEU A 173 -1.02 11.30 -2.74
N PHE A 174 -2.17 11.03 -3.37
CA PHE A 174 -2.39 11.38 -4.77
C PHE A 174 -2.17 12.88 -5.03
N PHE A 175 -2.58 13.74 -4.09
CA PHE A 175 -2.45 15.19 -4.20
C PHE A 175 -1.09 15.71 -3.75
N ILE A 176 -0.56 15.23 -2.63
CA ILE A 176 0.62 15.85 -1.99
C ILE A 176 1.95 15.19 -2.34
N PHE A 177 1.95 13.95 -2.85
CA PHE A 177 3.19 13.20 -3.05
C PHE A 177 3.83 13.55 -4.41
N PRO A 178 5.04 14.15 -4.44
CA PRO A 178 5.70 14.49 -5.70
C PRO A 178 6.37 13.27 -6.34
N GLU A 179 6.61 13.32 -7.65
CA GLU A 179 7.50 12.36 -8.32
C GLU A 179 8.96 12.79 -8.15
N THR A 180 9.79 11.87 -7.67
CA THR A 180 11.23 12.04 -7.38
C THR A 180 12.13 11.27 -8.35
N LYS A 181 11.58 10.39 -9.19
CA LYS A 181 12.37 9.58 -10.12
C LYS A 181 13.21 10.44 -11.07
N GLY A 182 14.49 10.13 -11.11
CA GLY A 182 15.44 10.73 -12.06
C GLY A 182 15.73 12.20 -11.79
N LYS A 183 15.40 12.69 -10.59
CA LYS A 183 15.64 14.07 -10.17
C LYS A 183 16.86 14.18 -9.28
N THR A 184 17.57 15.30 -9.38
CA THR A 184 18.57 15.64 -8.37
C THR A 184 17.89 16.17 -7.11
N LEU A 185 18.64 16.23 -6.02
CA LEU A 185 18.10 16.72 -4.73
C LEU A 185 17.73 18.20 -4.81
N GLU A 186 18.47 18.97 -5.61
CA GLU A 186 18.21 20.38 -5.89
C GLU A 186 16.89 20.54 -6.65
N GLU A 187 16.63 19.70 -7.65
CA GLU A 187 15.36 19.73 -8.39
C GLU A 187 14.17 19.32 -7.51
N VAL A 188 14.35 18.36 -6.58
CA VAL A 188 13.31 18.00 -5.61
C VAL A 188 13.06 19.16 -4.65
N LYS A 189 14.11 19.83 -4.17
CA LYS A 189 13.99 21.04 -3.35
C LYS A 189 13.16 22.12 -4.05
N GLU A 190 13.45 22.43 -5.31
CA GLU A 190 12.68 23.42 -6.08
C GLU A 190 11.19 23.05 -6.18
N ILE A 191 10.88 21.77 -6.34
CA ILE A 191 9.49 21.28 -6.34
C ILE A 191 8.82 21.52 -4.98
N MET A 192 9.55 21.28 -3.89
CA MET A 192 9.05 21.48 -2.53
C MET A 192 8.89 22.96 -2.16
N GLU A 193 9.77 23.83 -2.67
CA GLU A 193 9.70 25.29 -2.49
C GLU A 193 8.49 25.92 -3.19
N GLY A 194 8.03 25.34 -4.31
CA GLY A 194 6.78 25.72 -4.96
C GLY A 194 5.53 25.55 -4.07
N GLY A 195 5.66 24.81 -2.97
CA GLY A 195 4.62 24.60 -1.97
C GLY A 195 3.52 23.63 -2.41
N LEU A 196 2.57 23.38 -1.49
CA LEU A 196 1.48 22.42 -1.72
C LEU A 196 0.62 22.74 -2.96
N PRO A 197 0.21 24.00 -3.24
CA PRO A 197 -0.62 24.27 -4.42
C PRO A 197 0.06 23.91 -5.74
N PHE A 198 1.37 24.13 -5.83
CA PHE A 198 2.16 23.77 -7.01
C PHE A 198 2.23 22.25 -7.20
N ILE A 199 2.54 21.50 -6.14
CA ILE A 199 2.61 20.04 -6.17
C ILE A 199 1.25 19.45 -6.56
N ILE A 200 0.16 19.94 -5.95
CA ILE A 200 -1.21 19.50 -6.24
C ILE A 200 -1.55 19.75 -7.71
N HIS A 201 -1.30 20.95 -8.22
CA HIS A 201 -1.57 21.29 -9.60
C HIS A 201 -0.80 20.38 -10.56
N LYS A 202 0.51 20.21 -10.33
CA LYS A 202 1.37 19.33 -11.12
C LYS A 202 0.86 17.89 -11.12
N ASN A 203 0.53 17.35 -9.95
CA ASN A 203 0.02 15.99 -9.81
C ASN A 203 -1.31 15.76 -10.56
N ILE A 204 -2.21 16.74 -10.54
CA ILE A 204 -3.48 16.68 -11.28
C ILE A 204 -3.24 16.72 -12.79
N VAL A 205 -2.36 17.61 -13.27
CA VAL A 205 -2.01 17.73 -14.68
C VAL A 205 -1.35 16.45 -15.20
N ASP A 206 -0.40 15.89 -14.44
CA ASP A 206 0.28 14.64 -14.79
C ASP A 206 -0.70 13.47 -14.85
N ALA A 207 -1.62 13.36 -13.88
CA ALA A 207 -2.67 12.35 -13.89
C ALA A 207 -3.58 12.49 -15.12
N TRP A 208 -3.98 13.71 -15.47
CA TRP A 208 -4.83 13.99 -16.63
C TRP A 208 -4.14 13.66 -17.96
N ASN A 209 -2.85 13.97 -18.07
CA ASN A 209 -2.06 13.65 -19.25
C ASN A 209 -1.92 12.13 -19.40
N ASN A 210 -1.57 11.40 -18.34
CA ASN A 210 -1.50 9.95 -18.35
C ASN A 210 -2.84 9.30 -18.75
N LEU A 211 -3.95 9.83 -18.23
CA LEU A 211 -5.28 9.38 -18.59
C LEU A 211 -5.58 9.62 -20.08
N LYS A 212 -5.26 10.81 -20.62
CA LYS A 212 -5.39 11.12 -22.05
C LYS A 212 -4.56 10.21 -22.94
N TYR A 213 -3.33 9.88 -22.52
CA TYR A 213 -2.49 8.94 -23.26
C TYR A 213 -3.12 7.55 -23.33
N LEU A 214 -3.68 7.04 -22.22
CA LEU A 214 -4.40 5.76 -22.22
C LEU A 214 -5.60 5.77 -23.18
N PHE A 215 -6.37 6.85 -23.21
CA PHE A 215 -7.52 6.96 -24.12
C PHE A 215 -7.13 7.15 -25.60
N THR A 216 -6.04 7.86 -25.90
CA THR A 216 -5.55 8.03 -27.29
C THR A 216 -4.83 6.78 -27.81
N PHE A 217 -4.07 6.06 -26.98
CA PHE A 217 -3.53 4.75 -27.35
C PHE A 217 -4.63 3.71 -27.56
N GLY A 218 -5.69 3.74 -26.72
CA GLY A 218 -6.88 2.91 -26.92
C GLY A 218 -7.53 3.13 -28.29
N LYS A 219 -7.60 4.38 -28.76
CA LYS A 219 -8.12 4.70 -30.10
C LYS A 219 -7.22 4.21 -31.24
N ARG A 220 -5.89 4.39 -31.16
CA ARG A 220 -4.97 3.91 -32.19
C ARG A 220 -4.97 2.38 -32.33
N LYS A 221 -5.10 1.65 -31.23
CA LYS A 221 -5.15 0.17 -31.25
C LYS A 221 -6.45 -0.36 -31.90
N VAL A 222 -7.56 0.36 -31.70
CA VAL A 222 -8.86 0.06 -32.32
C VAL A 222 -8.89 0.41 -33.81
N GLU A 223 -8.25 1.50 -34.22
CA GLU A 223 -8.09 1.85 -35.64
C GLU A 223 -7.20 0.84 -36.38
N SER A 224 -6.08 0.41 -35.78
CA SER A 224 -5.22 -0.62 -36.38
C SER A 224 -5.89 -1.99 -36.50
N SER A 225 -6.79 -2.35 -35.58
CA SER A 225 -7.53 -3.62 -35.66
C SER A 225 -8.67 -3.60 -36.68
N LYS A 226 -9.23 -2.42 -36.98
CA LYS A 226 -10.24 -2.26 -38.04
C LYS A 226 -9.59 -2.33 -39.43
N LEU A 227 -8.43 -1.69 -39.60
CA LEU A 227 -7.66 -1.73 -40.85
C LEU A 227 -7.17 -3.16 -41.19
N SER A 228 -6.90 -4.02 -40.21
CA SER A 228 -6.52 -5.43 -40.45
C SER A 228 -7.69 -6.38 -40.72
N GLN A 229 -8.94 -5.91 -40.56
CA GLN A 229 -10.15 -6.70 -40.90
C GLN A 229 -10.73 -6.33 -42.28
N GLU A 230 -10.24 -5.24 -42.89
CA GLU A 230 -10.65 -4.77 -44.23
C GLU A 230 -9.65 -5.15 -45.36
N THR A 231 -8.58 -5.89 -45.02
CA THR A 231 -7.62 -6.53 -45.96
C THR A 231 -7.66 -8.03 -45.82
#